data_AF-A0A845EYG2-F1
#
_entry.id   AF-A0A845EYG2-F1
#
_cell.length_a   1.000
_cell.length_b   1.000
_cell.length_c   1.000
_cell.angle_alpha   90.00
_cell.angle_beta   90.00
_cell.angle_gamma   90.00
#
_symmetry.space_group_name_H-M   'P 1'
#
loop_
_entity.id
_entity.type
_entity.pdbx_description
1 polymer ?
#
loop_
_entity_poly.entity_id
_entity_poly.type
_entity_poly.pdbx_seq_one_letter_code
_entity_poly.pdbx_strand_id
1 'polypeptide(L)' 'MASSPVVKYRTLIGVPLTEVIVLGADEDLVLMNVVMVEVGRDYAVLNQGGSGGLGTVIVPLDKIVAIV' A
#
# COMPACT_ATOMS: atom_id res chain seq x y z
N MET A 1 -21.95 -11.08 -0.47
CA MET A 1 -20.94 -10.42 0.38
C MET A 1 -20.04 -9.61 -0.53
N ALA A 2 -20.15 -8.28 -0.53
CA ALA A 2 -19.13 -7.48 -1.19
C ALA A 2 -17.83 -7.68 -0.41
N SER A 3 -16.79 -8.21 -1.06
CA SER A 3 -15.47 -8.29 -0.46
C SER A 3 -15.02 -6.86 -0.18
N SER A 4 -15.09 -6.44 1.09
CA SER A 4 -14.58 -5.12 1.47
C SER A 4 -13.11 -5.04 1.05
N PRO A 5 -12.66 -3.93 0.41
CA PRO A 5 -11.26 -3.74 0.02
C PRO A 5 -10.28 -4.08 1.14
N VAL A 6 -10.66 -3.80 2.39
CA VAL A 6 -9.92 -4.18 3.61
C VAL A 6 -9.60 -5.67 3.67
N VAL A 7 -10.56 -6.54 3.37
CA VAL A 7 -10.36 -8.00 3.40
C VAL A 7 -9.37 -8.41 2.33
N LYS A 8 -9.47 -7.84 1.12
CA LYS A 8 -8.55 -8.09 0.02
C LYS A 8 -7.13 -7.60 0.35
N TYR A 9 -6.97 -6.41 0.93
CA TYR A 9 -5.64 -5.91 1.27
C TYR A 9 -5.01 -6.67 2.43
N ARG A 10 -5.80 -7.15 3.39
CA ARG A 10 -5.28 -8.01 4.47
C ARG A 10 -4.63 -9.29 3.98
N THR A 11 -5.08 -9.85 2.86
CA THR A 11 -4.43 -11.05 2.27
C THR A 11 -3.07 -10.74 1.65
N LEU A 12 -2.72 -9.46 1.47
CA LEU A 12 -1.43 -9.02 0.93
C LEU A 12 -0.40 -8.69 2.02
N ILE A 13 -0.77 -8.78 3.30
CA ILE A 13 0.16 -8.53 4.40
C ILE A 13 1.31 -9.54 4.33
N GLY A 14 2.55 -9.04 4.34
CA GLY A 14 3.78 -9.82 4.24
C GLY A 14 4.14 -10.24 2.81
N VAL A 15 3.28 -9.98 1.82
CA VAL A 15 3.57 -10.25 0.41
C VAL A 15 4.47 -9.15 -0.15
N PRO A 16 5.60 -9.49 -0.80
CA PRO A 16 6.38 -8.52 -1.57
C PRO A 16 5.56 -8.04 -2.77
N LEU A 17 5.34 -6.74 -2.85
CA LEU A 17 4.63 -6.07 -3.94
C LEU A 17 5.66 -5.32 -4.78
N THR A 18 5.56 -5.45 -6.10
CA THR A 18 6.49 -4.78 -7.02
C THR A 18 6.21 -3.30 -7.05
N GLU A 19 4.93 -2.93 -7.05
CA GLU A 19 4.48 -1.55 -7.14
C GLU A 19 3.14 -1.34 -6.42
N VAL A 20 3.01 -0.21 -5.73
CA VAL A 20 1.74 0.30 -5.21
C VAL A 20 1.58 1.75 -5.65
N ILE A 21 0.47 2.05 -6.32
CA ILE A 21 0.15 3.38 -6.82
C ILE A 21 -0.90 4.02 -5.91
N VAL A 22 -0.59 5.20 -5.39
CA VAL A 22 -1.41 5.95 -4.45
C VAL A 22 -1.70 7.33 -5.02
N LEU A 23 -2.99 7.67 -5.15
CA LEU A 23 -3.40 9.00 -5.62
C LEU A 23 -3.03 10.08 -4.62
N GLY A 24 -2.24 11.06 -5.05
CA GLY A 24 -1.89 12.23 -4.27
C GLY A 24 -2.81 13.43 -4.55
N ALA A 25 -2.54 14.54 -3.86
CA ALA A 25 -3.27 15.80 -4.09
C ALA A 25 -2.72 16.55 -5.31
N ASP A 26 -1.39 16.58 -5.47
CA ASP A 26 -0.69 17.28 -6.55
C ASP A 26 -0.01 16.31 -7.53
N GLU A 27 0.62 15.25 -7.01
CA GLU A 27 1.27 14.19 -7.79
C GLU A 27 0.98 12.81 -7.18
N ASP A 28 0.85 11.80 -8.03
CA ASP A 28 0.66 10.42 -7.59
C ASP A 28 1.94 9.86 -6.96
N LEU A 29 1.78 9.15 -5.85
CA LEU A 29 2.87 8.47 -5.17
C LEU A 29 2.98 7.03 -5.68
N VAL A 30 4.12 6.72 -6.28
CA VAL A 30 4.46 5.37 -6.73
C VAL A 30 5.48 4.74 -5.78
N LEU A 31 5.06 3.70 -5.09
CA LEU A 31 5.88 2.96 -4.13
C LEU A 31 6.35 1.65 -4.75
N MET A 32 7.64 1.57 -5.06
CA MET A 32 8.28 0.39 -5.66
C MET A 32 8.87 -0.54 -4.60
N ASN A 33 8.81 -1.85 -4.82
CA ASN A 33 9.40 -2.90 -3.97
C ASN A 33 9.00 -2.75 -2.49
N VAL A 34 7.69 -2.76 -2.24
CA VAL A 34 7.13 -2.57 -0.89
C VAL A 34 6.51 -3.83 -0.35
N VAL A 35 6.47 -3.92 0.97
CA VAL A 35 5.72 -4.97 1.68
C VAL A 35 4.61 -4.31 2.47
N MET A 36 3.38 -4.79 2.31
CA MET A 36 2.28 -4.38 3.18
C MET A 36 2.46 -5.05 4.54
N VAL A 37 2.59 -4.26 5.60
CA VAL A 37 2.86 -4.77 6.96
C VAL A 37 1.63 -4.74 7.85
N GLU A 38 0.70 -3.80 7.60
CA GLU A 38 -0.54 -3.68 8.35
C GLU A 38 -1.66 -3.13 7.46
N VAL A 39 -2.90 -3.57 7.74
CA VAL A 39 -4.12 -3.01 7.13
C VAL A 39 -5.14 -2.73 8.24
N GLY A 40 -5.33 -1.43 8.49
CA GLY A 40 -6.33 -0.90 9.40
C GLY A 40 -7.74 -0.92 8.80
N ARG A 41 -8.61 -0.05 9.31
CA ARG A 41 -9.98 0.10 8.79
C ARG A 41 -10.01 0.89 7.48
N ASP A 42 -9.17 1.89 7.38
CA ASP A 42 -9.13 2.94 6.35
C ASP A 42 -7.72 3.27 5.88
N TYR A 43 -6.69 2.62 6.44
CA TYR A 43 -5.29 2.80 6.05
C TYR A 43 -4.59 1.46 5.81
N ALA A 44 -3.50 1.52 5.04
CA ALA A 44 -2.48 0.48 4.97
C ALA A 44 -1.12 1.06 5.34
N VAL A 45 -0.28 0.21 5.95
CA VAL A 45 1.11 0.51 6.23
C VAL A 45 1.97 -0.31 5.28
N LEU A 46 2.83 0.39 4.55
CA LEU A 46 3.74 -0.17 3.57
C LEU A 46 5.17 0.08 4.04
N ASN A 47 6.03 -0.93 3.93
CA ASN A 47 7.46 -0.79 4.20
C ASN A 47 8.22 -0.86 2.87
N GLN A 48 8.90 0.23 2.52
CA GLN A 48 9.81 0.34 1.39
C GLN A 48 11.25 0.28 1.91
N GLY A 49 11.73 -0.95 2.13
CA GLY A 49 13.12 -1.19 2.53
C GLY A 49 14.09 -1.01 1.35
N GLY A 50 15.30 -0.52 1.63
CA GLY A 50 16.39 -0.42 0.64
C GLY A 50 17.10 0.94 0.63
N SER A 51 18.25 1.01 -0.05
CA SER A 51 19.01 2.25 -0.24
C SER A 51 18.21 3.20 -1.15
N GLY A 52 17.57 4.21 -0.56
CA GLY A 52 16.68 5.15 -1.25
C GLY A 52 15.18 4.92 -1.02
N GLY A 53 14.80 3.94 -0.20
CA GLY A 53 13.41 3.74 0.17
C GLY A 53 12.90 4.81 1.13
N LEU A 54 11.61 5.14 1.05
CA LEU A 54 10.94 6.08 1.96
C LEU A 54 10.78 5.54 3.39
N GLY A 55 11.17 4.29 3.64
CA GLY A 55 10.97 3.61 4.90
C GLY A 55 9.52 3.15 5.05
N THR A 56 8.95 3.38 6.23
CA THR A 56 7.56 3.02 6.50
C THR A 56 6.63 4.16 6.10
N VAL A 57 5.67 3.86 5.21
CA VAL A 57 4.69 4.81 4.68
C VAL A 57 3.29 4.37 5.06
N ILE A 58 2.47 5.30 5.52
CA ILE A 58 1.05 5.07 5.84
C ILE A 58 0.22 5.71 4.73
N VAL A 59 -0.66 4.95 4.11
CA VAL A 59 -1.47 5.40 2.97
C VAL A 59 -2.96 5.14 3.21
N PRO A 60 -3.86 6.05 2.83
CA PRO A 60 -5.30 5.80 2.88
C PRO A 60 -5.71 4.71 1.87
N LEU A 61 -6.59 3.79 2.27
CA LEU A 61 -7.01 2.68 1.42
C LEU A 61 -7.81 3.14 0.20
N ASP A 62 -8.57 4.23 0.32
CA ASP A 62 -9.35 4.83 -0.77
C ASP A 62 -8.48 5.50 -1.84
N LYS A 63 -7.19 5.71 -1.54
CA LYS A 63 -6.21 6.29 -2.45
C LYS A 63 -5.37 5.25 -3.18
N ILE A 64 -5.38 3.99 -2.75
CA ILE A 64 -4.68 2.90 -3.45
C ILE A 64 -5.47 2.51 -4.71
N VAL A 65 -4.92 2.79 -5.88
CA VAL A 65 -5.59 2.54 -7.16
C VAL A 65 -5.08 1.31 -7.89
N ALA A 66 -3.83 0.91 -7.65
CA ALA A 66 -3.23 -0.28 -8.26
C ALA A 66 -2.20 -0.92 -7.33
N ILE A 67 -2.09 -2.24 -7.42
CA ILE A 67 -1.07 -3.08 -6.79
C ILE A 67 -0.61 -4.10 -7.83
N VAL A 68 0.70 -4.22 -8.05
CA VAL A 68 1.33 -5.13 -9.01
C VAL A 68 2.27 -6.10 -8.32
#